data_AF-A0A924HJM8-F1
#
_entry.id   AF-A0A924HJM8-F1
#
_cell.length_a   1.000
_cell.length_b   1.000
_cell.length_c   1.000
_cell.angle_alpha   90.00
_cell.angle_beta   90.00
_cell.angle_gamma   90.00
#
_symmetry.space_group_name_H-M   'P 1'
#
loop_
_entity.id
_entity.type
_entity.pdbx_description
1 polymer ?
#
loop_
_entity_poly.entity_id
_entity_poly.type
_entity_poly.pdbx_seq_one_letter_code
_entity_poly.pdbx_strand_id
1 'polypeptide(L)' 'DFSFTPKWKVQFNSGWDFKAKNISYTSFAIYRDLHCWSFNANWVPFGAYQSYSITIQVKEAILQDLKLSKRKGFYTKY' A
#
# COMPACT_ATOMS: atom_id res chain seq x y z
N ASP A 1 -7.94 15.38 -6.98
CA ASP A 1 -6.87 14.37 -6.86
C ASP A 1 -5.61 14.88 -7.52
N PHE A 2 -4.49 14.98 -6.79
CA PHE A 2 -3.19 15.40 -7.34
C PHE A 2 -2.33 14.15 -7.55
N SER A 3 -1.93 13.89 -8.79
CA SER A 3 -1.19 12.68 -9.19
C SER A 3 0.19 13.08 -9.70
N PHE A 4 1.23 12.92 -8.89
CA PHE A 4 2.61 13.27 -9.25
C PHE A 4 3.20 12.32 -10.32
N THR A 5 2.56 11.17 -10.57
CA THR A 5 2.85 10.19 -11.63
C THR A 5 1.64 9.23 -11.73
N PRO A 6 1.38 8.54 -12.85
CA PRO A 6 0.11 7.82 -13.11
C PRO A 6 -0.17 6.58 -12.23
N LYS A 7 0.54 6.42 -11.10
CA LYS A 7 0.33 5.35 -10.12
C LYS A 7 0.45 5.81 -8.66
N TRP A 8 0.54 7.12 -8.41
CA TRP A 8 0.50 7.69 -7.07
C TRP A 8 -0.81 8.45 -6.88
N LYS A 9 -1.52 8.11 -5.81
CA LYS A 9 -2.69 8.84 -5.35
C LYS A 9 -2.41 9.32 -3.93
N VAL A 10 -2.27 10.62 -3.79
CA VAL A 10 -2.05 11.29 -2.50
C VAL A 10 -3.34 12.02 -2.14
N GLN A 11 -3.85 11.74 -0.95
CA GLN A 11 -4.97 12.41 -0.32
C GLN A 11 -4.47 13.09 0.95
N PHE A 12 -4.82 14.35 1.11
CA PHE A 12 -4.51 15.14 2.28
C PHE A 12 -5.82 15.75 2.76
N ASN A 13 -6.13 15.56 4.03
CA ASN A 13 -7.29 16.14 4.68
C ASN A 13 -6.81 16.87 5.93
N SER A 14 -7.15 18.14 6.08
CA SER A 14 -6.83 18.92 7.28
C SER A 14 -8.03 19.75 7.67
N GLY A 15 -8.43 19.64 8.94
CA GLY A 15 -9.44 20.47 9.57
C GLY A 15 -8.79 21.57 10.41
N TRP A 16 -9.17 22.81 10.14
CA TRP A 16 -8.72 23.99 10.88
C TRP A 16 -9.89 24.58 11.68
N ASP A 17 -9.77 24.63 13.00
CA ASP A 17 -10.77 25.29 13.86
C ASP A 17 -10.36 26.75 14.09
N PHE A 18 -11.11 27.67 13.47
CA PHE A 18 -10.88 29.12 13.58
C PHE A 18 -11.19 29.68 14.97
N LYS A 19 -12.05 29.03 15.78
CA LYS A 19 -12.38 29.46 17.14
C LYS A 19 -11.30 29.02 18.13
N ALA A 20 -10.86 27.76 18.04
CA ALA A 20 -9.83 27.23 18.92
C ALA A 20 -8.40 27.60 18.47
N LYS A 21 -8.24 28.20 17.27
CA LYS A 21 -6.95 28.48 16.61
C LYS A 21 -6.01 27.26 16.60
N ASN A 22 -6.59 26.08 16.51
CA ASN A 22 -5.87 24.82 16.60
C ASN A 22 -6.17 23.96 15.37
N ILE A 23 -5.14 23.24 14.93
CA ILE A 23 -5.26 22.20 13.91
C ILE A 23 -5.96 21.01 14.56
N SER A 24 -7.15 20.66 14.07
CA SER A 24 -7.98 19.63 14.71
C SER A 24 -7.56 18.24 14.28
N TYR A 25 -7.82 17.90 13.02
CA TYR A 25 -7.58 16.58 12.45
C TYR A 25 -6.87 16.75 11.12
N THR A 26 -5.65 16.22 11.03
CA THR A 26 -4.92 16.22 9.77
C THR A 26 -4.56 14.78 9.43
N SER A 27 -5.01 14.28 8.27
CA SER A 27 -4.68 12.97 7.75
C SER A 27 -4.03 13.04 6.38
N PHE A 28 -3.03 12.20 6.19
CA PHE A 28 -2.29 12.00 4.95
C PHE A 28 -2.49 10.54 4.53
N ALA A 29 -3.04 10.30 3.35
CA ALA A 29 -3.20 8.97 2.79
C ALA A 29 -2.50 8.90 1.44
N ILE A 30 -1.51 8.01 1.33
CA ILE A 30 -0.66 7.83 0.17
C ILE A 30 -0.89 6.41 -0.35
N TYR A 31 -1.33 6.30 -1.59
CA TYR A 31 -1.51 5.04 -2.29
C TYR A 31 -0.57 5.00 -3.50
N ARG A 32 0.15 3.89 -3.64
CA ARG A 32 1.00 3.63 -4.81
C ARG A 32 0.80 2.23 -5.34
N ASP A 33 0.59 2.15 -6.64
CA ASP A 33 0.62 0.89 -7.38
C ASP A 33 2.01 0.69 -8.03
N LEU A 34 2.70 -0.39 -7.64
CA LEU A 34 4.02 -0.78 -8.13
C LEU A 34 3.94 -1.99 -9.09
N HIS A 35 2.78 -2.24 -9.72
CA HIS A 35 2.49 -3.37 -10.61
C HIS A 35 2.33 -4.70 -9.87
N CYS A 36 3.37 -5.18 -9.19
CA CYS A 36 3.28 -6.42 -8.41
C CYS A 36 2.93 -6.15 -6.94
N TRP A 37 3.19 -4.94 -6.44
CA TRP A 37 2.99 -4.57 -5.04
C TRP A 37 2.04 -3.37 -4.93
N SER A 38 1.16 -3.39 -3.94
CA SER A 38 0.35 -2.25 -3.53
C SER A 38 0.86 -1.70 -2.21
N PHE A 39 1.21 -0.42 -2.22
CA PHE A 39 1.63 0.32 -1.04
C PHE A 39 0.52 1.29 -0.63
N ASN A 40 0.19 1.28 0.66
CA ASN A 40 -0.78 2.19 1.27
C ASN A 40 -0.19 2.70 2.59
N ALA A 41 -0.02 4.00 2.72
CA ALA A 41 0.37 4.65 3.96
C ALA A 41 -0.70 5.65 4.38
N ASN A 42 -1.22 5.49 5.59
CA ASN A 42 -2.10 6.44 6.25
C ASN A 42 -1.39 7.02 7.48
N TRP A 43 -1.38 8.34 7.62
CA TRP A 43 -0.66 9.03 8.68
C TRP A 43 -1.47 10.21 9.21
N VAL A 44 -1.68 10.24 10.52
CA VAL A 44 -2.35 11.30 11.26
C VAL A 44 -1.35 11.91 12.25
N PRO A 45 -0.64 12.99 11.87
CA PRO A 45 0.39 13.59 12.73
C PRO A 45 -0.17 14.47 13.84
N PHE A 46 -1.36 15.07 13.67
CA PHE A 46 -1.91 16.05 14.59
C PHE A 46 -3.36 15.71 14.95
N GLY A 47 -3.71 15.87 16.22
CA GLY A 47 -5.02 15.56 16.79
C GLY A 47 -4.93 14.70 18.05
N ALA A 48 -6.08 14.40 18.66
CA ALA A 48 -6.16 13.56 19.85
C ALA A 48 -5.74 12.10 19.61
N TYR A 49 -5.86 11.64 18.36
CA TYR A 49 -5.53 10.28 17.94
C TYR A 49 -4.46 10.30 16.85
N GLN A 50 -3.20 10.41 17.27
CA GLN A 50 -2.06 10.25 16.37
C GLN A 50 -1.91 8.79 16.01
N SER A 51 -1.79 8.51 14.72
CA SER A 51 -1.61 7.14 14.23
C SER A 51 -0.87 7.14 12.91
N TYR A 52 -0.14 6.06 12.66
CA TYR A 52 0.43 5.78 11.36
C TYR A 52 0.18 4.31 11.03
N SER A 53 -0.15 4.04 9.78
CA SER A 53 -0.35 2.69 9.28
C SER A 53 0.27 2.62 7.90
N ILE A 54 1.21 1.69 7.74
CA ILE A 54 1.87 1.44 6.46
C ILE A 54 1.61 -0.02 6.12
N THR A 55 0.91 -0.23 5.01
CA THR A 55 0.53 -1.55 4.52
C THR A 55 1.15 -1.74 3.14
N ILE A 56 1.94 -2.80 3.01
CA ILE A 56 2.53 -3.22 1.74
C ILE A 56 2.03 -4.63 1.46
N GLN A 57 1.39 -4.81 0.32
CA GLN A 57 0.78 -6.06 -0.09
C GLN A 57 1.29 -6.43 -1.48
N VAL A 58 1.54 -7.72 -1.72
CA VAL A 58 1.83 -8.24 -3.06
C VAL A 58 0.50 -8.52 -3.73
N LYS A 59 0.23 -7.88 -4.88
CA LYS A 59 -1.05 -7.94 -5.60
C LYS A 59 -1.28 -9.23 -6.36
N GLU A 60 -0.23 -9.91 -6.84
CA GLU A 60 -0.38 -11.17 -7.56
C GLU A 60 0.81 -12.12 -7.40
N ALA A 61 0.47 -13.40 -7.40
CA ALA A 61 1.35 -14.53 -7.17
C ALA A 61 2.29 -14.77 -8.35
N ILE A 62 3.58 -14.51 -8.18
CA ILE A 62 4.66 -15.04 -9.06
C ILE A 62 4.61 -16.58 -9.22
N LEU A 63 3.70 -17.28 -8.52
CA LEU A 63 3.58 -18.73 -8.44
C LEU A 63 2.56 -19.37 -9.40
N GLN A 64 2.03 -18.69 -10.43
CA GLN A 64 1.25 -19.39 -11.48
C GLN A 64 2.05 -19.73 -12.75
N ASP A 65 3.14 -19.02 -13.07
CA ASP A 65 3.83 -19.24 -14.36
C ASP A 65 5.02 -20.21 -14.29
N LEU A 66 5.50 -20.57 -13.08
CA LEU A 66 6.48 -21.66 -12.95
C LEU A 66 5.81 -23.02 -12.68
N LYS A 67 4.71 -23.34 -13.38
CA LYS A 67 4.23 -24.72 -13.48
C LYS A 67 5.10 -25.50 -14.48
N LEU A 68 6.41 -25.54 -14.28
CA LEU A 68 7.30 -26.44 -15.00
C LEU A 68 7.43 -27.77 -14.23
N SER A 69 6.35 -28.54 -14.18
CA SER A 69 6.39 -29.92 -13.70
C SER A 69 7.00 -30.82 -14.78
N LYS A 70 8.34 -30.89 -14.82
CA LYS A 70 9.06 -31.84 -15.68
C LYS A 70 9.31 -33.13 -14.89
N ARG A 71 8.33 -34.04 -14.88
CA ARG A 71 8.48 -35.37 -14.29
C ARG A 71 9.24 -36.28 -15.25
N LYS A 72 10.56 -36.43 -15.05
CA LYS A 72 11.35 -37.48 -15.72
C LYS A 72 11.37 -38.71 -14.81
N GLY A 73 10.53 -39.69 -15.10
CA GLY A 73 10.56 -40.98 -14.41
C GLY A 73 11.71 -41.82 -14.94
N PHE A 74 12.71 -42.10 -14.12
CA PHE A 74 13.63 -43.22 -14.36
C PHE A 74 13.23 -44.36 -13.43
N TYR A 75 12.61 -45.38 -14.00
CA TYR A 75 12.41 -46.66 -13.33
C TYR A 75 13.71 -47.45 -13.45
N THR A 76 14.53 -47.47 -12.40
CA THR A 76 15.56 -48.50 -12.28
C THR A 76 15.08 -49.48 -11.23
N LYS A 77 14.63 -50.65 -11.71
CA LYS A 77 14.33 -51.82 -10.89
C LYS A 77 15.64 -52.33 -10.31
N TYR A 78 15.69 -52.50 -8.99
CA TYR A 78 16.52 -53.48 -8.31
C TYR A 78 15.62 -54.26 -7.36
#